data_AF-A0A7C7MUG4-F1
#
_entry.id   AF-A0A7C7MUG4-F1
#
_cell.length_a   1.000
_cell.length_b   1.000
_cell.length_c   1.000
_cell.angle_alpha   90.00
_cell.angle_beta   90.00
_cell.angle_gamma   90.00
#
_symmetry.space_group_name_H-M   'P 1'
#
loop_
_entity.id
_entity.type
_entity.pdbx_description
1 polymer ?
#
loop_
_entity_poly.entity_id
_entity_poly.type
_entity_poly.pdbx_seq_one_letter_code
_entity_poly.pdbx_strand_id
1 'polypeptide(L)'
;MLKRVIFYMGLGILAFFLKPMVTQAETECQTVKKKKVKVEGYISKKFRKERKKIAKEFIEMGDTRTALRAFPMGKTSDVVAVGRCVPAYIARHVLTTAIKYTGGVGNLVVQDFIHSHWIAIGTTMFDEPSQQKVTPEQVNQLLNPDLDDKEFHALYRKFSKQNELVPFFGLNVPNAKIPGNTNSTVLSP
;
A
#
# COMPACT_ATOMS: atom_id res chain seq x y z
N MET A 1 15.78 -34.16 48.61
CA MET A 1 16.17 -32.88 47.96
C MET A 1 16.40 -33.01 46.45
N LEU A 2 17.02 -34.09 45.96
CA LEU A 2 17.35 -34.28 44.54
C LEU A 2 16.14 -34.30 43.58
N LYS A 3 14.97 -34.81 44.00
CA LYS A 3 13.74 -34.85 43.17
C LYS A 3 13.10 -33.47 42.93
N ARG A 4 13.32 -32.47 43.80
CA ARG A 4 12.78 -31.11 43.60
C ARG A 4 13.60 -30.34 42.56
N VAL A 5 14.90 -30.59 42.47
CA VAL A 5 15.80 -29.90 41.53
C VAL A 5 15.55 -30.31 40.07
N ILE A 6 15.20 -31.57 39.84
CA ILE A 6 14.87 -32.09 38.49
C ILE A 6 13.58 -31.45 37.95
N PHE A 7 12.61 -31.14 38.82
CA PHE A 7 11.36 -30.50 38.41
C PHE A 7 11.58 -29.03 37.97
N TYR A 8 12.49 -28.30 38.63
CA TYR A 8 12.84 -26.93 38.23
C TYR A 8 13.71 -26.88 36.97
N MET A 9 14.55 -27.91 36.71
CA MET A 9 15.30 -28.03 35.45
C MET A 9 14.42 -28.38 34.25
N GLY A 10 13.34 -29.14 34.44
CA GLY A 10 12.36 -29.42 33.38
C GLY A 10 11.50 -28.20 33.00
N LEU A 11 11.17 -27.34 33.98
CA LEU A 11 10.37 -26.13 33.75
C LEU A 11 11.17 -25.00 33.06
N GLY A 12 12.48 -24.92 33.29
CA GLY A 12 13.34 -23.90 32.70
C GLY A 12 13.61 -24.08 31.21
N ILE A 13 13.56 -25.33 30.71
CA ILE A 13 13.83 -25.65 29.29
C ILE A 13 12.58 -25.41 28.42
N LEU A 14 11.37 -25.49 28.99
CA LEU A 14 10.12 -25.25 28.25
C LEU A 14 9.88 -23.76 27.95
N ALA A 15 10.50 -22.85 28.71
CA ALA A 15 10.34 -21.41 28.53
C ALA A 15 11.09 -20.85 27.29
N PHE A 16 12.05 -21.58 26.73
CA PHE A 16 12.87 -21.11 25.60
C PHE A 16 12.29 -21.39 24.20
N PHE A 17 11.21 -22.18 24.10
CA PHE A 17 10.56 -22.49 22.81
C PHE A 17 9.37 -21.59 22.46
N LEU A 18 8.95 -20.71 23.37
CA LEU A 18 7.94 -19.71 23.09
C LEU A 18 8.61 -18.51 22.41
N LYS A 19 8.84 -18.63 21.09
CA LYS A 19 9.07 -17.45 20.26
C LYS A 19 7.89 -16.49 20.50
N PRO A 20 8.11 -15.23 20.86
CA PRO A 20 7.03 -14.26 20.92
C PRO A 20 6.49 -14.14 19.49
N MET A 21 5.30 -14.69 19.27
CA MET A 21 4.53 -14.40 18.09
C MET A 21 4.15 -12.92 18.24
N VAL A 22 4.88 -12.03 17.55
CA VAL A 22 4.48 -10.64 17.41
C VAL A 22 3.23 -10.65 16.55
N THR A 23 2.09 -10.91 17.18
CA THR A 23 0.79 -10.60 16.59
C THR A 23 0.69 -9.09 16.63
N GLN A 24 1.15 -8.42 15.58
CA GLN A 24 0.83 -7.02 15.37
C GLN A 24 -0.69 -6.96 15.21
N ALA A 25 -1.39 -6.68 16.31
CA ALA A 25 -2.83 -6.53 16.30
C ALA A 25 -3.16 -5.46 15.26
N GLU A 26 -3.84 -5.84 14.18
CA GLU A 26 -4.28 -4.89 13.16
C GLU A 26 -5.12 -3.84 13.87
N THR A 27 -4.63 -2.59 13.92
CA THR A 27 -5.39 -1.51 14.53
C THR A 27 -6.71 -1.37 13.78
N GLU A 28 -7.82 -1.40 14.51
CA GLU A 28 -9.15 -1.32 13.94
C GLU A 28 -9.29 -0.05 13.06
N CYS A 29 -9.93 -0.20 11.90
CA CYS A 29 -10.14 0.93 11.00
C CYS A 29 -11.14 1.92 11.59
N GLN A 30 -10.71 3.17 11.74
CA GLN A 30 -11.64 4.24 12.10
C GLN A 30 -12.61 4.50 10.95
N THR A 31 -13.84 4.90 11.28
CA THR A 31 -14.78 5.34 10.24
C THR A 31 -14.27 6.60 9.54
N VAL A 32 -14.61 6.77 8.27
CA VAL A 32 -14.20 7.95 7.47
C VAL A 32 -14.75 9.28 8.02
N LYS A 33 -15.87 9.23 8.77
CA LYS A 33 -16.41 10.38 9.51
C LYS A 33 -15.45 10.88 10.60
N LYS A 34 -14.74 9.96 11.27
CA LYS A 34 -13.74 10.29 12.30
C LYS A 34 -12.39 10.64 11.68
N LYS A 35 -12.01 9.94 10.61
CA LYS A 35 -10.73 10.13 9.93
C LYS A 35 -10.91 10.16 8.41
N LYS A 36 -10.95 11.38 7.86
CA LYS A 36 -11.07 11.59 6.41
C LYS A 36 -9.92 10.96 5.64
N VAL A 37 -10.22 10.39 4.47
CA VAL A 37 -9.23 9.84 3.55
C VAL A 37 -8.46 11.00 2.90
N LYS A 38 -7.12 10.98 2.97
CA LYS A 38 -6.28 11.97 2.27
C LYS A 38 -5.88 11.43 0.89
N VAL A 39 -6.26 12.12 -0.17
CA VAL A 39 -5.79 11.88 -1.54
C VAL A 39 -4.63 12.83 -1.85
N GLU A 40 -3.46 12.31 -2.15
CA GLU A 40 -2.24 13.08 -2.32
C GLU A 40 -1.49 12.67 -3.58
N GLY A 41 -0.73 13.60 -4.16
CA GLY A 41 0.19 13.28 -5.25
C GLY A 41 0.07 14.24 -6.41
N TYR A 42 0.25 13.73 -7.62
CA TYR A 42 0.42 14.56 -8.80
C TYR A 42 -0.59 14.27 -9.90
N ILE A 43 -1.05 15.34 -10.54
CA ILE A 43 -1.76 15.30 -11.81
C ILE A 43 -0.82 15.73 -12.94
N SER A 44 -1.14 15.33 -14.17
CA SER A 44 -0.41 15.69 -15.37
C SER A 44 -0.21 17.18 -15.49
N LYS A 45 1.01 17.59 -15.88
CA LYS A 45 1.41 19.01 -15.99
C LYS A 45 0.43 19.82 -16.86
N LYS A 46 -0.14 19.20 -17.90
CA LYS A 46 -1.15 19.81 -18.80
C LYS A 46 -2.38 20.33 -18.04
N PHE A 47 -2.74 19.70 -16.93
CA PHE A 47 -3.88 20.06 -16.09
C PHE A 47 -3.54 21.06 -14.97
N ARG A 48 -2.34 21.65 -14.96
CA ARG A 48 -1.90 22.59 -13.90
C ARG A 48 -2.90 23.72 -13.65
N LYS A 49 -3.49 24.29 -14.72
CA LYS A 49 -4.47 25.38 -14.63
C LYS A 49 -5.82 24.91 -14.07
N GLU A 50 -6.19 23.65 -14.31
CA GLU A 50 -7.46 23.04 -13.89
C GLU A 50 -7.37 22.35 -12.52
N ARG A 51 -6.20 22.37 -11.87
CA ARG A 51 -5.94 21.64 -10.61
C ARG A 51 -7.01 21.83 -9.54
N LYS A 52 -7.53 23.05 -9.36
CA LYS A 52 -8.58 23.33 -8.36
C LYS A 52 -9.91 22.65 -8.71
N LYS A 53 -10.27 22.58 -9.99
CA LYS A 53 -11.46 21.88 -10.48
C LYS A 53 -11.29 20.38 -10.29
N ILE A 54 -10.15 19.83 -10.72
CA ILE A 54 -9.85 18.40 -10.59
C ILE A 54 -9.79 17.96 -9.12
N ALA A 55 -9.26 18.79 -8.23
CA ALA A 55 -9.28 18.52 -6.79
C ALA A 55 -10.71 18.37 -6.24
N LYS A 56 -11.71 19.06 -6.80
CA LYS A 56 -13.11 18.89 -6.42
C LYS A 56 -13.65 17.52 -6.85
N GLU A 57 -13.28 17.05 -8.03
CA GLU A 57 -13.68 15.71 -8.52
C GLU A 57 -13.15 14.63 -7.56
N PHE A 58 -11.89 14.70 -7.14
CA PHE A 58 -11.34 13.74 -6.18
C PHE A 58 -12.03 13.72 -4.81
N ILE A 59 -12.74 14.79 -4.42
CA ILE A 59 -13.46 14.85 -3.14
C ILE A 59 -14.98 14.76 -3.27
N GLU A 60 -15.50 14.49 -4.46
CA GLU A 60 -16.93 14.50 -4.76
C GLU A 60 -17.73 13.53 -3.88
N MET A 61 -17.13 12.37 -3.56
CA MET A 61 -17.77 11.32 -2.76
C MET A 61 -17.87 11.65 -1.25
N GLY A 62 -17.34 12.79 -0.80
CA GLY A 62 -17.33 13.17 0.61
C GLY A 62 -16.27 12.42 1.44
N ASP A 63 -16.10 12.83 2.70
CA ASP A 63 -15.14 12.26 3.68
C ASP A 63 -13.69 12.11 3.21
N THR A 64 -13.33 12.90 2.20
CA THR A 64 -12.00 12.97 1.59
C THR A 64 -11.42 14.38 1.69
N ARG A 65 -10.10 14.48 1.69
CA ARG A 65 -9.36 15.73 1.50
C ARG A 65 -8.25 15.54 0.48
N THR A 66 -7.91 16.58 -0.27
CA THR A 66 -6.89 16.48 -1.33
C THR A 66 -5.66 17.33 -1.08
N ALA A 67 -4.50 16.82 -1.45
CA ALA A 67 -3.22 17.52 -1.52
C ALA A 67 -2.57 17.28 -2.89
N LEU A 68 -3.20 17.81 -3.94
CA LEU A 68 -2.75 17.61 -5.33
C LEU A 68 -1.76 18.69 -5.77
N ARG A 69 -0.74 18.26 -6.51
CA ARG A 69 0.24 19.11 -7.18
C ARG A 69 0.24 18.81 -8.68
N ALA A 70 0.70 19.76 -9.48
CA ALA A 70 0.97 19.48 -10.89
C ALA A 70 2.35 18.83 -11.01
N PHE A 71 2.47 17.77 -11.80
CA PHE A 71 3.74 17.09 -12.03
C PHE A 71 4.76 18.07 -12.65
N PRO A 72 6.03 18.08 -12.19
CA PRO A 72 6.98 19.12 -12.56
C PRO A 72 7.34 19.10 -14.06
N MET A 73 7.55 17.92 -14.64
CA MET A 73 7.97 17.74 -16.03
C MET A 73 7.68 16.32 -16.54
N GLY A 74 7.51 16.17 -17.87
CA GLY A 74 7.38 14.85 -18.51
C GLY A 74 6.03 14.17 -18.29
N LYS A 75 6.00 12.86 -18.57
CA LYS A 75 4.84 12.01 -18.31
C LYS A 75 4.71 11.81 -16.79
N THR A 76 3.52 12.04 -16.27
CA THR A 76 3.24 11.77 -14.85
C THR A 76 3.28 10.29 -14.58
N SER A 77 3.72 9.94 -13.37
CA SER A 77 3.71 8.57 -12.87
C SER A 77 2.30 7.95 -12.94
N ASP A 78 2.27 6.64 -13.12
CA ASP A 78 1.07 5.79 -13.06
C ASP A 78 1.00 4.95 -11.77
N VAL A 79 1.85 5.29 -10.79
CA VAL A 79 1.91 4.63 -9.48
C VAL A 79 0.79 5.13 -8.58
N VAL A 80 0.08 4.17 -7.96
CA VAL A 80 -0.99 4.42 -7.01
C VAL A 80 -0.83 3.55 -5.76
N ALA A 81 -1.10 4.14 -4.59
CA ALA A 81 -1.13 3.43 -3.32
C ALA A 81 -2.47 3.68 -2.62
N VAL A 82 -3.12 2.64 -2.09
CA VAL A 82 -4.40 2.73 -1.38
C VAL A 82 -4.26 2.11 0.01
N GLY A 83 -4.48 2.90 1.06
CA GLY A 83 -4.43 2.42 2.43
C GLY A 83 -5.54 1.41 2.78
N ARG A 84 -5.27 0.55 3.77
CA ARG A 84 -6.15 -0.57 4.17
C ARG A 84 -7.50 -0.20 4.81
N CYS A 85 -7.73 1.07 5.11
CA CYS A 85 -8.97 1.56 5.72
C CYS A 85 -9.69 2.57 4.81
N VAL A 86 -9.43 2.52 3.50
CA VAL A 86 -10.10 3.35 2.50
C VAL A 86 -11.30 2.56 1.97
N PRO A 87 -12.54 3.02 2.17
CA PRO A 87 -13.71 2.35 1.60
C PRO A 87 -13.60 2.14 0.09
N ALA A 88 -14.08 1.01 -0.40
CA ALA A 88 -13.96 0.60 -1.80
C ALA A 88 -14.58 1.64 -2.74
N TYR A 89 -15.71 2.24 -2.38
CA TYR A 89 -16.34 3.27 -3.19
C TYR A 89 -15.45 4.51 -3.37
N ILE A 90 -14.73 4.94 -2.32
CA ILE A 90 -13.77 6.06 -2.39
C ILE A 90 -12.58 5.65 -3.26
N ALA A 91 -12.04 4.45 -3.01
CA ALA A 91 -10.90 3.94 -3.78
C ALA A 91 -11.23 3.87 -5.28
N ARG A 92 -12.38 3.27 -5.66
CA ARG A 92 -12.86 3.19 -7.05
C ARG A 92 -13.00 4.55 -7.71
N HIS A 93 -13.60 5.51 -7.01
CA HIS A 93 -13.76 6.88 -7.51
C HIS A 93 -12.40 7.55 -7.76
N VAL A 94 -11.49 7.44 -6.80
CA VAL A 94 -10.15 8.03 -6.89
C VAL A 94 -9.32 7.35 -7.99
N LEU A 95 -9.39 6.03 -8.13
CA LEU A 95 -8.73 5.28 -9.21
C LEU A 95 -9.26 5.70 -10.59
N THR A 96 -10.58 5.75 -10.75
CA THR A 96 -11.21 6.23 -11.99
C THR A 96 -10.78 7.65 -12.34
N THR A 97 -10.71 8.52 -11.34
CA THR A 97 -10.29 9.92 -11.51
C THR A 97 -8.79 10.01 -11.82
N ALA A 98 -7.95 9.17 -11.21
CA ALA A 98 -6.53 9.11 -11.50
C ALA A 98 -6.25 8.73 -12.95
N ILE A 99 -6.98 7.75 -13.51
CA ILE A 99 -6.86 7.34 -14.93
C ILE A 99 -7.01 8.54 -15.88
N LYS A 100 -7.91 9.49 -15.56
CA LYS A 100 -8.15 10.68 -16.38
C LYS A 100 -7.01 11.69 -16.31
N TYR A 101 -6.41 11.87 -15.12
CA TYR A 101 -5.58 13.04 -14.83
C TYR A 101 -4.10 12.75 -14.57
N THR A 102 -3.68 11.50 -14.34
CA THR A 102 -2.28 11.12 -14.08
C THR A 102 -1.67 10.36 -15.27
N GLY A 103 -0.60 9.59 -15.06
CA GLY A 103 -0.11 8.62 -16.03
C GLY A 103 -0.99 7.36 -16.16
N GLY A 104 -2.01 7.21 -15.32
CA GLY A 104 -2.86 6.03 -15.22
C GLY A 104 -2.77 5.34 -13.86
N VAL A 105 -3.17 4.06 -13.85
CA VAL A 105 -2.98 3.12 -12.75
C VAL A 105 -2.22 1.93 -13.33
N GLY A 106 -0.89 2.03 -13.36
CA GLY A 106 0.00 1.02 -13.94
C GLY A 106 0.77 0.22 -12.89
N ASN A 107 0.94 0.78 -11.69
CA ASN A 107 1.70 0.19 -10.61
C ASN A 107 0.99 0.40 -9.27
N LEU A 108 0.84 -0.66 -8.47
CA LEU A 108 0.25 -0.63 -7.13
C LEU A 108 1.32 -0.81 -6.06
N VAL A 109 1.11 -0.24 -4.89
CA VAL A 109 2.00 -0.38 -3.73
C VAL A 109 1.28 -1.16 -2.63
N VAL A 110 1.97 -2.11 -2.00
CA VAL A 110 1.36 -2.92 -0.94
C VAL A 110 0.95 -2.06 0.27
N GLN A 111 -0.20 -2.37 0.85
CA GLN A 111 -0.86 -1.52 1.85
C GLN A 111 -0.08 -1.40 3.16
N ASP A 112 0.81 -2.35 3.47
CA ASP A 112 1.59 -2.39 4.70
C ASP A 112 2.60 -1.24 4.82
N PHE A 113 3.04 -0.67 3.70
CA PHE A 113 3.89 0.53 3.69
C PHE A 113 3.10 1.84 3.78
N ILE A 114 1.77 1.78 3.79
CA ILE A 114 0.91 2.91 3.49
C ILE A 114 0.07 3.29 4.70
N HIS A 115 -0.08 4.60 4.92
CA HIS A 115 -1.01 5.09 5.93
C HIS A 115 -2.45 4.63 5.64
N SER A 116 -3.14 4.15 6.68
CA SER A 116 -4.41 3.43 6.50
C SER A 116 -5.54 4.21 5.82
N HIS A 117 -5.63 5.53 6.01
CA HIS A 117 -6.67 6.41 5.42
C HIS A 117 -6.04 7.38 4.42
N TRP A 118 -5.24 6.86 3.51
CA TRP A 118 -4.47 7.66 2.56
C TRP A 118 -4.45 6.98 1.20
N ILE A 119 -4.50 7.80 0.16
CA ILE A 119 -4.34 7.37 -1.23
C ILE A 119 -3.29 8.26 -1.86
N ALA A 120 -2.27 7.66 -2.48
CA ALA A 120 -1.36 8.39 -3.36
C ALA A 120 -1.70 8.12 -4.82
N ILE A 121 -1.66 9.17 -5.65
CA ILE A 121 -1.86 9.09 -7.10
C ILE A 121 -0.73 9.77 -7.86
N GLY A 122 -0.29 9.18 -8.96
CA GLY A 122 0.78 9.72 -9.80
C GLY A 122 2.05 10.04 -9.01
N THR A 123 2.32 9.26 -7.96
CA THR A 123 3.40 9.51 -7.02
C THR A 123 4.72 8.94 -7.55
N THR A 124 5.83 9.54 -7.14
CA THR A 124 7.19 9.07 -7.43
C THR A 124 7.96 8.74 -6.15
N MET A 125 7.25 8.62 -5.03
CA MET A 125 7.86 8.45 -3.70
C MET A 125 8.30 7.01 -3.42
N PHE A 126 7.75 6.04 -4.16
CA PHE A 126 8.04 4.62 -4.00
C PHE A 126 9.06 4.20 -5.04
N ASP A 127 10.06 3.42 -4.65
CA ASP A 127 11.00 2.78 -5.57
C ASP A 127 10.34 1.58 -6.27
N GLU A 128 10.89 1.18 -7.42
CA GLU A 128 10.33 0.09 -8.24
C GLU A 128 10.16 -1.24 -7.46
N PRO A 129 11.11 -1.67 -6.60
CA PRO A 129 10.93 -2.86 -5.75
C PRO A 129 9.74 -2.82 -4.79
N SER A 130 9.25 -1.61 -4.45
CA SER A 130 8.08 -1.41 -3.58
C SER A 130 6.75 -1.46 -4.34
N GLN A 131 6.79 -1.61 -5.66
CA GLN A 131 5.65 -1.54 -6.54
C GLN A 131 5.39 -2.88 -7.23
N GLN A 132 4.16 -3.07 -7.69
CA GLN A 132 3.78 -4.18 -8.54
C GLN A 132 3.01 -3.67 -9.75
N LYS A 133 3.48 -4.06 -10.95
CA LYS A 133 2.82 -3.71 -12.20
C LYS A 133 1.48 -4.42 -12.32
N VAL A 134 0.47 -3.70 -12.79
CA VAL A 134 -0.88 -4.23 -13.02
C VAL A 134 -1.33 -4.04 -14.47
N THR A 135 -2.19 -4.94 -14.94
CA THR A 135 -2.79 -4.85 -16.28
C THR A 135 -4.10 -4.04 -16.24
N PRO A 136 -4.57 -3.52 -17.39
CA PRO A 136 -5.88 -2.87 -17.48
C PRO A 136 -7.03 -3.76 -16.98
N GLU A 137 -6.98 -5.06 -17.23
CA GLU A 137 -7.99 -6.02 -16.77
C GLU A 137 -8.01 -6.14 -15.24
N GLN A 138 -6.83 -6.14 -14.60
CA GLN A 138 -6.72 -6.13 -13.14
C GLN A 138 -7.25 -4.81 -12.55
N VAL A 139 -6.94 -3.68 -13.19
CA VAL A 139 -7.49 -2.38 -12.79
C VAL A 139 -9.01 -2.39 -12.91
N ASN A 140 -9.57 -2.91 -14.00
CA ASN A 140 -11.02 -3.01 -14.19
C ASN A 140 -11.69 -3.90 -13.13
N GLN A 141 -11.03 -4.98 -12.70
CA GLN A 141 -11.53 -5.80 -11.58
C GLN A 141 -11.60 -4.99 -10.28
N LEU A 142 -10.60 -4.15 -9.97
CA LEU A 142 -10.65 -3.25 -8.80
C LEU A 142 -11.75 -2.18 -8.91
N LEU A 143 -12.11 -1.78 -10.13
CA LEU A 143 -13.16 -0.79 -10.39
C LEU A 143 -14.57 -1.39 -10.34
N ASN A 144 -14.72 -2.71 -10.17
CA ASN A 144 -16.03 -3.36 -10.11
C ASN A 144 -16.87 -2.80 -8.94
N PRO A 145 -18.06 -2.21 -9.21
CA PRO A 145 -18.93 -1.65 -8.18
C PRO A 145 -19.48 -2.70 -7.20
N ASP A 146 -19.54 -3.97 -7.61
CA ASP A 146 -20.12 -5.05 -6.81
C ASP A 146 -19.20 -5.52 -5.66
N LEU A 147 -17.91 -5.13 -5.68
CA LEU A 147 -16.98 -5.48 -4.60
C LEU A 147 -17.28 -4.68 -3.34
N ASP A 148 -17.43 -5.38 -2.22
CA ASP A 148 -17.44 -4.75 -0.91
C ASP A 148 -16.04 -4.29 -0.47
N ASP A 149 -15.94 -3.64 0.69
CA ASP A 149 -14.66 -3.14 1.23
C ASP A 149 -13.63 -4.26 1.46
N LYS A 150 -14.08 -5.44 1.91
CA LYS A 150 -13.21 -6.58 2.21
C LYS A 150 -12.71 -7.22 0.92
N GLU A 151 -13.60 -7.44 -0.04
CA GLU A 151 -13.31 -8.03 -1.34
C GLU A 151 -12.38 -7.12 -2.15
N PHE A 152 -12.65 -5.80 -2.17
CA PHE A 152 -11.79 -4.81 -2.80
C PHE A 152 -10.37 -4.88 -2.22
N HIS A 153 -10.23 -4.86 -0.89
CA HIS A 153 -8.91 -4.87 -0.27
C HIS A 153 -8.19 -6.21 -0.39
N ALA A 154 -8.92 -7.34 -0.39
CA ALA A 154 -8.34 -8.64 -0.68
C ALA A 154 -7.77 -8.70 -2.11
N LEU A 155 -8.53 -8.19 -3.07
CA LEU A 155 -8.11 -8.10 -4.46
C LEU A 155 -6.93 -7.13 -4.65
N TYR A 156 -6.97 -5.97 -4.00
CA TYR A 156 -5.89 -5.00 -4.01
C TYR A 156 -4.58 -5.61 -3.52
N ARG A 157 -4.60 -6.28 -2.35
CA ARG A 157 -3.41 -6.96 -1.80
C ARG A 157 -2.87 -8.03 -2.73
N LYS A 158 -3.74 -8.78 -3.40
CA LYS A 158 -3.35 -9.78 -4.40
C LYS A 158 -2.59 -9.13 -5.56
N PHE A 159 -3.07 -8.00 -6.07
CA PHE A 159 -2.45 -7.29 -7.19
C PHE A 159 -1.24 -6.44 -6.82
N SER A 160 -1.12 -6.03 -5.56
CA SER A 160 0.02 -5.25 -5.07
C SER A 160 1.15 -6.12 -4.50
N LYS A 161 1.07 -7.45 -4.57
CA LYS A 161 2.10 -8.35 -4.03
C LYS A 161 3.39 -8.17 -4.82
N GLN A 162 4.45 -7.75 -4.13
CA GLN A 162 5.75 -7.49 -4.71
C GLN A 162 6.47 -8.79 -5.11
N ASN A 163 7.39 -8.67 -6.07
CA ASN A 163 8.28 -9.77 -6.46
C ASN A 163 9.23 -10.13 -5.32
N GLU A 164 9.45 -11.43 -5.12
CA GLU A 164 10.35 -11.96 -4.08
C GLU A 164 11.83 -11.65 -4.37
N LEU A 165 12.19 -11.57 -5.64
CA LEU A 165 13.51 -11.18 -6.10
C LEU A 165 13.42 -9.89 -6.93
N VAL A 166 14.45 -9.06 -6.81
CA VAL A 166 14.57 -7.82 -7.58
C VAL A 166 15.96 -7.70 -8.18
N PRO A 167 16.08 -7.05 -9.36
CA PRO A 167 17.37 -6.83 -9.98
C PRO A 167 18.20 -5.85 -9.15
N PHE A 168 19.46 -6.20 -8.88
CA PHE A 168 20.44 -5.37 -8.20
C PHE A 168 21.82 -5.62 -8.83
N PHE A 169 22.32 -4.63 -9.59
CA PHE A 169 23.60 -4.71 -10.31
C PHE A 169 23.80 -6.00 -11.12
N GLY A 170 22.80 -6.40 -11.91
CA GLY A 170 22.85 -7.60 -12.75
C GLY A 170 22.60 -8.92 -12.01
N LEU A 171 22.38 -8.89 -10.70
CA LEU A 171 21.98 -10.05 -9.89
C LEU A 171 20.49 -9.96 -9.53
N ASN A 172 19.88 -11.10 -9.22
CA ASN A 172 18.54 -11.16 -8.61
C ASN A 172 18.70 -11.43 -7.11
N VAL A 173 18.36 -10.44 -6.28
CA VAL A 173 18.53 -10.52 -4.82
C VAL A 173 17.17 -10.51 -4.12
N PRO A 174 17.06 -11.06 -2.89
CA PRO A 174 15.83 -10.98 -2.10
C PRO A 174 15.33 -9.53 -1.96
N ASN A 175 14.04 -9.34 -2.19
CA ASN A 175 13.43 -8.02 -2.11
C ASN A 175 13.31 -7.56 -0.66
N ALA A 176 14.21 -6.67 -0.25
CA ALA A 176 14.21 -6.05 1.07
C ALA A 176 12.99 -5.15 1.35
N LYS A 177 12.20 -4.84 0.31
CA LYS A 177 10.95 -4.07 0.44
C LYS A 177 9.74 -4.96 0.73
N ILE A 178 9.88 -6.26 0.95
CA ILE A 178 8.76 -7.08 1.40
C ILE A 178 8.61 -6.91 2.93
N PRO A 179 7.42 -6.54 3.45
CA PRO A 179 7.19 -6.41 4.89
C PRO A 179 7.55 -7.70 5.63
N GLY A 180 8.38 -7.59 6.67
CA GLY A 180 8.80 -8.73 7.48
C GLY A 180 9.88 -9.63 6.84
N ASN A 181 10.42 -9.27 5.67
CA ASN A 181 11.53 -10.01 5.08
C ASN A 181 12.83 -9.71 5.85
N THR A 182 13.27 -10.66 6.69
CA THR A 182 14.53 -10.58 7.43
C THR A 182 15.71 -11.22 6.70
N ASN A 183 15.46 -11.84 5.53
CA ASN A 183 16.48 -12.48 4.71
C ASN A 183 17.19 -11.52 3.75
N SER A 184 16.93 -10.21 3.88
CA SER A 184 17.77 -9.17 3.32
C SER A 184 19.08 -9.13 4.11
N THR A 185 19.92 -10.16 3.93
CA THR A 185 21.32 -10.11 4.32
C THR A 185 21.89 -8.92 3.59
N VAL A 186 22.14 -7.86 4.36
CA VAL A 186 22.91 -6.71 3.95
C VAL A 186 24.15 -7.29 3.27
N LEU A 187 24.30 -7.03 1.97
CA LEU A 187 25.60 -7.07 1.32
C LEU A 187 26.41 -5.99 2.03
N SER A 188 26.96 -6.35 3.19
CA SER A 188 27.89 -5.52 3.93
C SER A 188 29.10 -5.32 3.02
N PRO A 189 29.61 -4.09 2.89
CA PRO A 189 30.77 -3.79 2.06
C PRO A 189 32.01 -4.57 2.50
#